data_AF-A0A317XF23-F1
#
_entry.id   AF-A0A317XF23-F1
#
_cell.length_a   1.000
_cell.length_b   1.000
_cell.length_c   1.000
_cell.angle_alpha   90.00
_cell.angle_beta   90.00
_cell.angle_gamma   90.00
#
_symmetry.space_group_name_H-M   'P 1'
#
loop_
_entity.id
_entity.type
_entity.pdbx_description
1 polymer ?
#
loop_
_entity_poly.entity_id
_entity_poly.type
_entity_poly.pdbx_seq_one_letter_code
_entity_poly.pdbx_strand_id
1 'polypeptide(L)'
;STAELTSPPPPTKKAKLSPHQVQAQAISKLLANPDKEIKISSASSAGKSIRPPRDMMKNVSGSSAGAGSGEFHVYKQQRRREYERIQIMEEQAQQAAEKDEFDRKRAAQQQHDEAKTDKNRAKREKKKLAALKARAVVKGKDPARVSSSLRPQDTLTAASQTLHNNDVQRVQFKRKADEDEQDSSAQE
;
A
#
# COMPACT_ATOMS: atom_id res chain seq x y z
N SER A 1 35.83 10.54 66.32
CA SER A 1 34.80 9.86 65.51
C SER A 1 34.43 10.74 64.33
N THR A 2 34.99 10.47 63.16
CA THR A 2 34.69 11.18 61.90
C THR A 2 33.77 10.30 61.06
N ALA A 3 32.48 10.60 61.04
CA ALA A 3 31.51 9.93 60.20
C ALA A 3 31.55 10.55 58.79
N GLU A 4 32.09 9.80 57.83
CA GLU A 4 32.13 10.16 56.42
C GLU A 4 30.74 9.93 55.81
N LEU A 5 30.04 11.03 55.49
CA LEU A 5 28.75 11.03 54.80
C LEU A 5 28.96 10.67 53.32
N THR A 6 28.79 9.39 52.98
CA THR A 6 28.66 8.97 51.57
C THR A 6 27.25 9.31 51.06
N SER A 7 27.15 10.37 50.27
CA SER A 7 25.92 10.70 49.54
C SER A 7 25.80 9.85 48.27
N PRO A 8 24.60 9.38 47.89
CA PRO A 8 24.43 8.58 46.68
C PRO A 8 24.72 9.43 45.43
N PRO A 9 25.35 8.85 44.39
CA PRO A 9 25.74 9.59 43.19
C PRO A 9 24.51 10.15 42.45
N PRO A 10 24.64 11.31 41.78
CA PRO A 10 23.54 11.95 41.08
C PRO A 10 23.07 11.09 39.90
N PRO A 11 21.77 11.15 39.54
CA PRO A 11 21.23 10.34 38.45
C PRO A 11 21.90 10.73 37.12
N THR A 12 22.69 9.83 36.56
CA THR A 12 23.36 10.03 35.27
C THR A 12 22.31 10.10 34.16
N LYS A 13 22.33 11.18 33.38
CA LYS A 13 21.46 11.37 32.21
C LYS A 13 21.61 10.16 31.28
N LYS A 14 20.53 9.38 31.10
CA LYS A 14 20.56 8.22 30.20
C LYS A 14 20.91 8.70 28.79
N ALA A 15 22.01 8.19 28.25
CA ALA A 15 22.42 8.47 26.88
C ALA A 15 21.32 8.01 25.91
N LYS A 16 21.06 8.79 24.87
CA LYS A 16 20.13 8.40 23.82
C LYS A 16 20.70 7.16 23.13
N LEU A 17 19.99 6.03 23.25
CA LEU A 17 20.42 4.76 22.68
C LEU A 17 20.53 4.86 21.16
N SER A 18 21.53 4.19 20.59
CA SER A 18 21.66 4.01 19.14
C SER A 18 20.43 3.24 18.60
N PRO A 19 19.96 3.49 17.35
CA PRO A 19 18.86 2.75 16.75
C PRO A 19 19.02 1.23 16.84
N HIS A 20 20.24 0.72 16.65
CA HIS A 20 20.55 -0.70 16.78
C HIS A 20 20.37 -1.20 18.23
N GLN A 21 20.69 -0.37 19.21
CA GLN A 21 20.56 -0.71 20.63
C GLN A 21 19.07 -0.72 21.05
N VAL A 22 18.24 0.16 20.50
CA VAL A 22 16.78 0.14 20.69
C VAL A 22 16.16 -1.12 20.09
N GLN A 23 16.59 -1.51 18.89
CA GLN A 23 16.16 -2.76 18.26
C GLN A 23 16.60 -3.98 19.07
N ALA A 24 17.86 -4.02 19.50
CA ALA A 24 18.39 -5.10 20.34
C ALA A 24 17.61 -5.24 21.66
N GLN A 25 17.22 -4.13 22.29
CA GLN A 25 16.36 -4.16 23.49
C GLN A 25 14.94 -4.65 23.20
N ALA A 26 14.36 -4.29 22.05
CA ALA A 26 13.05 -4.80 21.65
C ALA A 26 13.11 -6.32 21.39
N ILE A 27 14.18 -6.79 20.72
CA ILE A 27 14.43 -8.21 20.46
C ILE A 27 14.65 -8.97 21.77
N SER A 28 15.48 -8.46 22.68
CA SER A 28 15.73 -9.13 23.96
C SER A 28 14.46 -9.25 24.81
N LYS A 29 13.60 -8.22 24.80
CA LYS A 29 12.29 -8.25 25.46
C LYS A 29 11.33 -9.26 24.84
N LEU A 30 11.38 -9.43 23.52
CA LEU A 30 10.56 -10.40 22.80
C LEU A 30 11.01 -11.83 23.10
N LEU A 31 12.33 -12.07 23.08
CA LEU A 31 12.94 -13.38 23.33
C LEU A 31 12.89 -13.79 24.81
N ALA A 32 12.66 -12.86 25.74
CA ALA A 32 12.50 -13.18 27.15
C ALA A 32 11.27 -14.07 27.43
N ASN A 33 10.24 -14.01 26.57
CA ASN A 33 9.05 -14.87 26.68
C ASN A 33 8.63 -15.33 25.28
N PRO A 34 9.26 -16.37 24.72
CA PRO A 34 9.01 -16.82 23.35
C PRO A 34 7.62 -17.43 23.16
N ASP A 35 7.01 -17.98 24.22
CA ASP A 35 5.68 -18.62 24.16
C ASP A 35 4.51 -17.62 24.10
N LYS A 36 4.78 -16.31 24.28
CA LYS A 36 3.74 -15.28 24.28
C LYS A 36 3.38 -14.88 22.86
N GLU A 37 2.11 -15.02 22.50
CA GLU A 37 1.59 -14.57 21.20
C GLU A 37 1.86 -13.08 20.95
N ILE A 38 2.43 -12.78 19.79
CA ILE A 38 2.74 -11.42 19.36
C ILE A 38 1.55 -10.85 18.59
N LYS A 39 0.89 -9.85 19.15
CA LYS A 39 -0.15 -9.08 18.45
C LYS A 39 0.49 -8.12 17.46
N ILE A 40 0.67 -8.57 16.23
CA ILE A 40 1.00 -7.67 15.12
C ILE A 40 -0.25 -6.81 14.89
N SER A 41 -0.14 -5.50 15.08
CA SER A 41 -1.26 -4.62 14.76
C SER A 41 -1.54 -4.72 13.26
N SER A 42 -2.66 -5.34 12.88
CA SER A 42 -3.23 -5.13 11.56
C SER A 42 -3.40 -3.63 11.37
N ALA A 43 -3.00 -3.09 10.21
CA ALA A 43 -3.06 -1.66 9.92
C ALA A 43 -4.36 -1.08 10.47
N SER A 44 -4.29 -0.08 11.36
CA SER A 44 -5.47 0.47 12.03
C SER A 44 -6.30 1.22 11.00
N SER A 45 -7.18 0.52 10.31
CA SER A 45 -7.98 1.02 9.20
C SER A 45 -9.24 1.75 9.66
N ALA A 46 -9.51 1.77 10.97
CA ALA A 46 -10.61 2.57 11.50
C ALA A 46 -10.20 4.05 11.50
N GLY A 47 -10.45 4.73 10.38
CA GLY A 47 -10.49 6.18 10.34
C GLY A 47 -11.40 6.73 11.43
N LYS A 48 -11.25 8.03 11.74
CA LYS A 48 -12.08 8.70 12.74
C LYS A 48 -13.54 8.51 12.35
N SER A 49 -14.32 7.78 13.16
CA SER A 49 -15.73 7.50 12.90
C SER A 49 -16.54 7.92 14.11
N ILE A 50 -17.62 8.66 13.86
CA ILE A 50 -18.52 9.07 14.92
C ILE A 50 -19.53 7.95 15.19
N ARG A 51 -19.87 7.74 16.46
CA ARG A 51 -20.87 6.74 16.85
C ARG A 51 -22.20 7.07 16.15
N PRO A 52 -22.91 6.07 15.60
CA PRO A 52 -24.22 6.31 14.98
C PRO A 52 -25.19 6.95 15.99
N PRO A 53 -26.12 7.81 15.51
CA PRO A 53 -27.15 8.39 16.35
C PRO A 53 -28.02 7.28 16.96
N ARG A 54 -28.61 7.57 18.12
CA ARG A 54 -29.56 6.63 18.77
C ARG A 54 -30.88 6.69 18.03
N ASP A 55 -31.47 5.52 17.77
CA ASP A 55 -32.75 5.38 17.07
C ASP A 55 -33.92 6.00 17.84
N MET A 56 -34.06 5.66 19.12
CA MET A 56 -35.08 6.25 20.00
C MET A 56 -34.46 6.99 21.19
N MET A 57 -34.88 8.24 21.38
CA MET A 57 -34.61 9.00 22.60
C MET A 57 -35.73 8.77 23.60
N LYS A 58 -35.40 8.22 24.76
CA LYS A 58 -36.38 7.87 25.82
C LYS A 58 -36.84 9.07 26.65
N ASN A 59 -36.12 10.19 26.57
CA ASN A 59 -36.25 11.33 27.48
C ASN A 59 -36.59 12.62 26.72
N VAL A 60 -37.56 12.58 25.81
CA VAL A 60 -37.97 13.76 25.04
C VAL A 60 -39.00 14.54 25.84
N SER A 61 -38.66 15.77 26.23
CA SER A 61 -39.60 16.69 26.87
C SER A 61 -40.62 17.19 25.85
N GLY A 62 -41.85 17.49 26.29
CA GLY A 62 -42.94 17.93 25.40
C GLY A 62 -42.61 19.22 24.64
N SER A 63 -43.19 19.39 23.45
CA SER A 63 -42.85 20.50 22.53
C SER A 63 -43.14 21.90 23.08
N SER A 64 -44.02 22.00 24.09
CA SER A 64 -44.36 23.26 24.78
C SER A 64 -43.66 23.41 26.14
N ALA A 65 -42.84 22.44 26.55
CA ALA A 65 -42.10 22.53 27.80
C ALA A 65 -40.99 23.59 27.70
N GLY A 66 -40.79 24.38 28.76
CA GLY A 66 -39.74 25.39 28.81
C GLY A 66 -38.33 24.80 28.84
N ALA A 67 -37.32 25.66 28.64
CA ALA A 67 -35.92 25.25 28.67
C ALA A 67 -35.51 24.76 30.06
N GLY A 68 -35.13 23.49 30.17
CA GLY A 68 -34.57 22.91 31.40
C GLY A 68 -33.09 23.26 31.58
N SER A 69 -32.58 23.16 32.80
CA SER A 69 -31.17 23.46 33.13
C SER A 69 -30.15 22.55 32.42
N GLY A 70 -30.57 21.36 31.96
CA GLY A 70 -29.74 20.42 31.21
C GLY A 70 -29.71 20.64 29.70
N GLU A 71 -30.61 21.46 29.16
CA GLU A 71 -30.81 21.61 27.70
C GLU A 71 -29.56 22.18 27.01
N PHE A 72 -28.89 23.13 27.67
CA PHE A 72 -27.64 23.70 27.17
C PHE A 72 -26.56 22.62 26.93
N HIS A 73 -26.44 21.66 27.84
CA HIS A 73 -25.47 20.57 27.70
C HIS A 73 -25.85 19.61 26.59
N VAL A 74 -27.15 19.33 26.40
CA VAL A 74 -27.65 18.52 25.28
C VAL A 74 -27.26 19.17 23.95
N TYR A 75 -27.56 20.45 23.77
CA TYR A 75 -27.18 21.21 22.57
C TYR A 75 -25.66 21.24 22.36
N LYS A 76 -24.87 21.50 23.41
CA LYS A 76 -23.40 21.52 23.32
C LYS A 76 -22.83 20.20 22.80
N GLN A 77 -23.31 19.07 23.32
CA GLN A 77 -22.86 17.75 22.88
C GLN A 77 -23.35 17.41 21.48
N GLN A 78 -24.60 17.74 21.15
CA GLN A 78 -25.16 17.52 19.81
C GLN A 78 -24.41 18.33 18.75
N ARG A 79 -24.18 19.62 19.00
CA ARG A 79 -23.44 20.51 18.10
C ARG A 79 -22.01 20.03 17.88
N ARG A 80 -21.32 19.62 18.95
CA ARG A 80 -19.97 19.06 18.85
C ARG A 80 -19.96 17.81 17.97
N ARG A 81 -20.89 16.88 18.19
CA ARG A 81 -21.01 15.66 17.37
C ARG A 81 -21.31 16.00 15.91
N GLU A 82 -22.18 16.98 15.66
CA GLU A 82 -22.53 17.37 14.31
C GLU A 82 -21.35 18.00 13.56
N TYR A 83 -20.55 18.85 14.23
CA TYR A 83 -19.33 19.39 13.65
C TYR A 83 -18.29 18.32 13.38
N GLU A 84 -18.07 17.39 14.31
CA GLU A 84 -17.17 16.25 14.10
C GLU A 84 -17.67 15.38 12.91
N ARG A 85 -18.98 15.16 12.79
CA ARG A 85 -19.58 14.42 11.67
C ARG A 85 -19.35 15.12 10.32
N ILE A 86 -19.64 16.42 10.24
CA ILE A 86 -19.44 17.22 9.01
C ILE A 86 -17.95 17.23 8.64
N GLN A 87 -17.07 17.46 9.61
CA GLN A 87 -15.63 17.46 9.38
C GLN A 87 -15.13 16.11 8.84
N ILE A 88 -15.59 14.98 9.40
CA ILE A 88 -15.21 13.65 8.89
C ILE A 88 -15.70 13.45 7.45
N MET A 89 -16.93 13.88 7.14
CA MET A 89 -17.48 13.78 5.79
C MET A 89 -16.68 14.62 4.78
N GLU A 90 -16.33 15.84 5.15
CA GLU A 90 -15.50 16.73 4.32
C GLU A 90 -14.09 16.17 4.13
N GLU A 91 -13.44 15.68 5.20
CA GLU A 91 -12.13 15.01 5.14
C GLU A 91 -12.17 13.78 4.20
N GLN A 92 -13.23 12.97 4.28
CA GLN A 92 -13.41 11.80 3.41
C GLN A 92 -13.61 12.19 1.94
N ALA A 93 -14.44 13.21 1.68
CA ALA A 93 -14.68 13.70 0.32
C ALA A 93 -13.40 14.27 -0.30
N GLN A 94 -12.61 15.02 0.46
CA GLN A 94 -11.31 15.53 0.02
C GLN A 94 -10.33 14.38 -0.28
N GLN A 95 -10.18 13.41 0.63
CA GLN A 95 -9.31 12.25 0.42
C GLN A 95 -9.72 11.41 -0.79
N ALA A 96 -11.02 11.23 -1.02
CA ALA A 96 -11.52 10.52 -2.19
C ALA A 96 -11.17 11.26 -3.49
N ALA A 97 -11.39 12.58 -3.54
CA ALA A 97 -11.03 13.39 -4.70
C ALA A 97 -9.52 13.38 -4.97
N GLU A 98 -8.69 13.53 -3.95
CA GLU A 98 -7.23 13.47 -4.06
C GLU A 98 -6.74 12.12 -4.57
N LYS A 99 -7.34 11.02 -4.07
CA LYS A 99 -7.03 9.66 -4.50
C LYS A 99 -7.40 9.44 -5.96
N ASP A 100 -8.60 9.86 -6.38
CA ASP A 100 -9.05 9.76 -7.76
C ASP A 100 -8.14 10.54 -8.71
N GLU A 101 -7.74 11.75 -8.33
CA GLU A 101 -6.79 12.54 -9.11
C GLU A 101 -5.42 11.87 -9.21
N PHE A 102 -4.92 11.32 -8.09
CA PHE A 102 -3.66 10.62 -8.05
C PHE A 102 -3.67 9.38 -8.95
N ASP A 103 -4.72 8.57 -8.86
CA ASP A 103 -4.87 7.35 -9.65
C ASP A 103 -5.01 7.66 -11.14
N ARG A 104 -5.74 8.72 -11.51
CA ARG A 104 -5.80 9.22 -12.91
C ARG A 104 -4.45 9.67 -13.42
N LYS A 105 -3.71 10.49 -12.65
CA LYS A 105 -2.37 10.98 -13.03
C LYS A 105 -1.39 9.82 -13.17
N ARG A 106 -1.44 8.85 -12.26
CA ARG A 106 -0.61 7.64 -12.28
C ARG A 106 -0.91 6.77 -13.50
N ALA A 107 -2.19 6.53 -13.81
CA ALA A 107 -2.60 5.75 -14.97
C ALA A 107 -2.14 6.42 -16.28
N ALA A 108 -2.29 7.74 -16.40
CA ALA A 108 -1.83 8.50 -17.56
C ALA A 108 -0.30 8.41 -17.76
N GLN A 109 0.48 8.54 -16.69
CA GLN A 109 1.94 8.37 -16.74
C GLN A 109 2.32 6.95 -17.13
N GLN A 110 1.68 5.94 -16.52
CA GLN A 110 1.93 4.54 -16.84
C GLN A 110 1.63 4.25 -18.33
N GLN A 111 0.50 4.71 -18.86
CA GLN A 111 0.16 4.54 -20.28
C GLN A 111 1.18 5.20 -21.22
N HIS A 112 1.67 6.38 -20.87
CA HIS A 112 2.67 7.08 -21.67
C HIS A 112 4.02 6.34 -21.66
N ASP A 113 4.43 5.80 -20.51
CA ASP A 113 5.67 5.03 -20.38
C ASP A 113 5.57 3.66 -21.06
N GLU A 114 4.40 3.02 -20.98
CA GLU A 114 4.08 1.80 -21.74
C GLU A 114 4.12 2.07 -23.25
N ALA A 115 3.47 3.12 -23.74
CA ALA A 115 3.49 3.48 -25.16
C ALA A 115 4.90 3.78 -25.69
N LYS A 116 5.77 4.43 -24.89
CA LYS A 116 7.18 4.64 -25.25
C LYS A 116 7.96 3.33 -25.27
N THR A 117 7.74 2.49 -24.27
CA THR A 117 8.41 1.19 -24.14
C THR A 117 8.01 0.26 -25.28
N ASP A 118 6.73 0.20 -25.65
CA ASP A 118 6.21 -0.63 -26.72
C ASP A 118 6.70 -0.19 -28.10
N LYS A 119 6.73 1.13 -28.36
CA LYS A 119 7.33 1.68 -29.59
C LYS A 119 8.80 1.27 -29.71
N ASN A 120 9.56 1.35 -28.62
CA ASN A 120 10.97 0.97 -28.62
C ASN A 120 11.18 -0.55 -28.72
N ARG A 121 10.32 -1.33 -28.07
CA ARG A 121 10.29 -2.80 -28.15
C ARG A 121 10.01 -3.25 -29.58
N ALA A 122 8.96 -2.72 -30.22
CA ALA A 122 8.61 -3.03 -31.60
C ALA A 122 9.75 -2.68 -32.58
N LYS A 123 10.47 -1.57 -32.36
CA LYS A 123 11.67 -1.22 -33.16
C LYS A 123 12.79 -2.24 -32.98
N ARG A 124 13.05 -2.70 -31.75
CA ARG A 124 14.07 -3.72 -31.45
C ARG A 124 13.69 -5.08 -32.03
N GLU A 125 12.43 -5.49 -31.93
CA GLU A 125 11.92 -6.73 -32.50
C GLU A 125 12.03 -6.74 -34.02
N LYS A 126 11.65 -5.65 -34.70
CA LYS A 126 11.85 -5.51 -36.16
C LYS A 126 13.33 -5.64 -36.55
N LYS A 127 14.25 -5.02 -35.81
CA LYS A 127 15.70 -5.14 -36.05
C LYS A 127 16.21 -6.56 -35.78
N LYS A 128 15.75 -7.22 -34.70
CA LYS A 128 16.08 -8.61 -34.37
C LYS A 128 15.60 -9.55 -35.48
N LEU A 129 14.37 -9.38 -35.95
CA LEU A 129 13.80 -10.13 -37.08
C LEU A 129 14.61 -9.94 -38.36
N ALA A 130 14.99 -8.70 -38.70
CA ALA A 130 15.80 -8.42 -39.88
C ALA A 130 17.21 -9.06 -39.78
N ALA A 131 17.86 -8.96 -38.62
CA ALA A 131 19.17 -9.58 -38.39
C ALA A 131 19.12 -11.11 -38.44
N LEU A 132 18.07 -11.72 -37.88
CA LEU A 132 17.83 -13.17 -37.96
C LEU A 132 17.61 -13.62 -39.42
N LYS A 133 16.82 -12.88 -40.19
CA LYS A 133 16.63 -13.15 -41.63
C LYS A 133 17.94 -13.04 -42.41
N ALA A 134 18.73 -12.00 -42.19
CA ALA A 134 20.04 -11.83 -42.83
C ALA A 134 20.99 -12.99 -42.49
N ARG A 135 21.04 -13.41 -41.22
CA ARG A 135 21.82 -14.59 -40.79
C ARG A 135 21.33 -15.89 -41.40
N ALA A 136 20.02 -16.07 -41.58
CA ALA A 136 19.45 -17.26 -42.20
C ALA A 136 19.85 -17.37 -43.68
N VAL A 137 19.80 -16.25 -44.42
CA VAL A 137 20.26 -16.19 -45.82
C VAL A 137 21.73 -16.56 -45.94
N VAL A 138 22.60 -16.01 -45.08
CA VAL A 138 24.04 -16.35 -45.06
C VAL A 138 24.27 -17.84 -44.75
N LYS A 139 23.42 -18.46 -43.92
CA LYS A 139 23.52 -19.87 -43.54
C LYS A 139 22.77 -20.82 -44.50
N GLY A 140 22.28 -20.33 -45.64
CA GLY A 140 21.54 -21.12 -46.63
C GLY A 140 20.19 -21.67 -46.13
N LYS A 141 19.58 -21.04 -45.11
CA LYS A 141 18.28 -21.42 -44.53
C LYS A 141 17.18 -20.52 -45.09
N ASP A 142 16.02 -21.09 -45.42
CA ASP A 142 14.91 -20.34 -46.01
C ASP A 142 14.42 -19.19 -45.10
N PRO A 143 14.42 -17.93 -45.58
CA PRO A 143 14.09 -16.76 -44.76
C PRO A 143 12.61 -16.70 -44.36
N ALA A 144 11.72 -17.40 -45.07
CA ALA A 144 10.28 -17.48 -44.79
C ALA A 144 9.95 -18.31 -43.53
N ARG A 145 10.79 -19.29 -43.19
CA ARG A 145 10.59 -20.18 -42.03
C ARG A 145 10.95 -19.52 -40.69
N VAL A 146 11.75 -18.45 -40.71
CA VAL A 146 12.21 -17.72 -39.52
C VAL A 146 11.15 -16.75 -38.98
N SER A 147 10.26 -16.23 -39.84
CA SER A 147 9.13 -15.39 -39.41
C SER A 147 7.98 -16.19 -38.81
N SER A 148 7.79 -17.45 -39.23
CA SER A 148 6.70 -18.31 -38.75
C SER A 148 7.02 -19.05 -37.45
N SER A 149 8.31 -19.23 -37.13
CA SER A 149 8.79 -19.88 -35.90
C SER A 149 8.82 -18.96 -34.66
N LEU A 150 8.42 -17.69 -34.78
CA LEU A 150 8.39 -16.73 -33.67
C LEU A 150 6.98 -16.55 -33.09
N ARG A 151 6.19 -17.63 -33.05
CA ARG A 151 4.96 -17.67 -32.24
C ARG A 151 5.37 -17.66 -30.76
N PRO A 152 4.61 -16.99 -29.87
CA PRO A 152 5.01 -16.81 -28.47
C PRO A 152 5.08 -18.08 -27.61
N GLN A 153 4.79 -19.27 -28.15
CA GLN A 153 4.48 -20.46 -27.35
C GLN A 153 5.43 -21.66 -27.53
N ASP A 154 6.38 -21.64 -28.46
CA ASP A 154 7.26 -22.80 -28.68
C ASP A 154 8.73 -22.38 -28.72
N THR A 155 9.54 -22.83 -27.75
CA THR A 155 10.65 -23.77 -27.98
C THR A 155 11.54 -23.95 -26.74
N LEU A 156 11.57 -25.18 -26.24
CA LEU A 156 12.59 -25.76 -25.40
C LEU A 156 13.85 -26.09 -26.25
N THR A 157 15.01 -26.18 -25.57
CA THR A 157 16.27 -26.86 -25.92
C THR A 157 17.46 -26.07 -26.53
N ALA A 158 18.42 -25.81 -25.63
CA ALA A 158 19.89 -25.95 -25.70
C ALA A 158 20.78 -25.14 -26.69
N ALA A 159 21.88 -24.65 -26.10
CA ALA A 159 23.17 -24.23 -26.65
C ALA A 159 23.30 -22.80 -27.24
N SER A 160 23.47 -21.81 -26.36
CA SER A 160 24.61 -20.86 -26.35
C SER A 160 24.36 -19.79 -25.29
N GLN A 161 25.17 -19.80 -24.24
CA GLN A 161 25.22 -18.76 -23.22
C GLN A 161 25.63 -17.42 -23.86
N THR A 162 24.65 -16.56 -24.11
CA THR A 162 24.84 -15.12 -23.98
C THR A 162 23.74 -14.68 -23.03
N LEU A 163 24.13 -14.07 -21.91
CA LEU A 163 23.22 -13.54 -20.88
C LEU A 163 22.46 -12.32 -21.42
N HIS A 164 21.65 -12.53 -22.45
CA HIS A 164 20.62 -11.60 -22.86
C HIS A 164 19.33 -12.19 -22.34
N ASN A 165 18.75 -11.52 -21.34
CA ASN A 165 17.42 -11.79 -20.78
C ASN A 165 16.39 -11.83 -21.91
N ASN A 166 16.23 -12.98 -22.56
CA ASN A 166 15.21 -13.22 -23.58
C ASN A 166 13.85 -13.52 -22.94
N ASP A 167 13.81 -13.68 -21.62
CA ASP A 167 12.60 -13.84 -20.81
C ASP A 167 12.32 -12.59 -19.96
N VAL A 168 12.30 -11.40 -20.58
CA VAL A 168 11.52 -10.32 -19.96
C VAL A 168 10.05 -10.61 -20.28
N GLN A 169 9.51 -11.66 -19.64
CA GLN A 169 8.09 -11.75 -19.39
C GLN A 169 7.66 -10.38 -18.86
N ARG A 170 6.56 -9.82 -19.37
CA ARG A 170 5.95 -8.63 -18.75
C ARG A 170 5.66 -9.08 -17.32
N VAL A 171 6.55 -8.76 -16.39
CA VAL A 171 6.33 -9.00 -14.97
C VAL A 171 5.21 -8.03 -14.61
N GLN A 172 3.98 -8.48 -14.83
CA GLN A 172 2.82 -7.86 -14.22
C GLN A 172 3.00 -8.16 -12.74
N PHE A 173 3.62 -7.23 -12.04
CA PHE A 173 3.52 -7.20 -10.58
C PHE A 173 2.04 -6.99 -10.30
N LYS A 174 1.30 -8.09 -10.10
CA LYS A 174 -0.01 -8.06 -9.46
C LYS A 174 0.21 -7.34 -8.14
N ARG A 175 -0.30 -6.12 -8.05
CA ARG A 175 -0.21 -5.37 -6.80
C ARG A 175 -1.33 -5.88 -5.92
N LYS A 176 -1.02 -6.07 -4.64
CA LYS A 176 -1.92 -6.62 -3.61
C LYS A 176 -3.33 -6.01 -3.56
N ALA A 177 -3.55 -4.83 -4.14
CA ALA A 177 -4.87 -4.18 -4.21
C ALA A 177 -5.82 -4.78 -5.26
N ASP A 178 -5.31 -5.54 -6.24
CA ASP A 178 -6.15 -6.15 -7.30
C ASP A 178 -6.79 -7.48 -6.85
N GLU A 179 -6.50 -7.99 -5.64
CA GLU A 179 -7.11 -9.20 -5.08
C GLU A 179 -8.50 -8.92 -4.45
N ASP A 180 -8.72 -7.72 -3.92
CA ASP A 180 -9.95 -7.39 -3.16
C ASP A 180 -11.19 -7.17 -4.06
N GLU A 181 -11.00 -6.98 -5.38
CA GLU A 181 -12.10 -6.75 -6.35
C GLU A 181 -12.60 -8.05 -7.02
N GLN A 182 -11.92 -9.19 -6.86
CA GLN A 182 -12.38 -10.45 -7.49
C GLN A 182 -13.31 -11.27 -6.59
N ASP A 183 -13.18 -11.17 -5.26
CA ASP A 183 -14.02 -11.92 -4.31
C ASP A 183 -15.44 -11.36 -4.15
N SER A 184 -15.73 -10.14 -4.62
CA SER A 184 -17.08 -9.55 -4.57
C SER A 184 -17.98 -9.96 -5.74
N SER A 185 -17.42 -10.54 -6.81
CA SER A 185 -18.15 -10.91 -8.04
C SER A 185 -18.62 -12.37 -8.09
N ALA A 186 -18.28 -13.18 -7.08
CA ALA A 186 -18.58 -14.61 -7.02
C ALA A 186 -19.76 -14.98 -6.08
N GLN A 187 -20.52 -13.99 -5.61
CA GLN A 187 -21.75 -14.21 -4.84
C GLN A 187 -22.92 -13.47 -5.50
N GLU A 188 -23.42 -14.06 -6.58
CA GLU A 188 -24.82 -13.92 -7.02
C GLU A 188 -25.49 -15.29 -6.91
#